data_AF-A0A1G0PIB4-F1
#
_entry.id   AF-A0A1G0PIB4-F1
#
_cell.length_a   1.000
_cell.length_b   1.000
_cell.length_c   1.000
_cell.angle_alpha   90.00
_cell.angle_beta   90.00
_cell.angle_gamma   90.00
#
_symmetry.space_group_name_H-M   'P 1'
#
loop_
_entity.id
_entity.type
_entity.pdbx_description
1 polymer ?
#
loop_
_entity_poly.entity_id
_entity_poly.type
_entity_poly.pdbx_seq_one_letter_code
_entity_poly.pdbx_strand_id
1 'polypeptide(L)'
;KILKSLFIGFSGGIVTPFKLGEFVARALPLKNVSIVEVTLATAIDKLFTLIVVCFVGGISSLLFIHFYYSVSFFITLSLIIVFLISFYFLFLLINNKKFWDEIVYEKLSQIKFLEKHISKFSLLGKLSPKVTWQLTFITLLYYLTFTTQMALLLAAFLHQYDLINYLWISNLVIFSQTIIPQVTIAELGIREGSTVFFMNLLGLSAAAGFNAAILLFVINLVLPSIAGTFLIINKNND
;
A
#
# COMPACT_ATOMS: atom_id res chain seq x y z
N LYS A 1 -3.12 -6.54 -22.45
CA LYS A 1 -4.05 -5.43 -22.09
C LYS A 1 -3.93 -5.02 -20.61
N ILE A 2 -3.98 -5.97 -19.67
CA ILE A 2 -3.89 -5.69 -18.21
C ILE A 2 -2.52 -5.13 -17.80
N LEU A 3 -1.40 -5.73 -18.24
CA LEU A 3 -0.06 -5.18 -17.96
C LEU A 3 0.11 -3.75 -18.50
N LYS A 4 -0.39 -3.48 -19.71
CA LYS A 4 -0.40 -2.12 -20.28
C LYS A 4 -1.23 -1.16 -19.43
N SER A 5 -2.38 -1.59 -18.90
CA SER A 5 -3.18 -0.84 -17.92
C SER A 5 -2.38 -0.50 -16.66
N LEU A 6 -1.65 -1.48 -16.11
CA LEU A 6 -0.84 -1.29 -14.91
C LEU A 6 0.28 -0.25 -15.11
N PHE A 7 1.10 -0.41 -16.16
CA PHE A 7 2.20 0.52 -16.44
C PHE A 7 1.72 1.94 -16.76
N ILE A 8 0.64 2.09 -17.54
CA ILE A 8 0.01 3.38 -17.79
C ILE A 8 -0.54 3.98 -16.49
N GLY A 9 -1.08 3.13 -15.61
CA GLY A 9 -1.47 3.48 -14.24
C GLY A 9 -0.34 4.12 -13.44
N PHE A 10 0.83 3.47 -13.39
CA PHE A 10 2.01 4.02 -12.68
C PHE A 10 2.45 5.37 -13.26
N SER A 11 2.32 5.55 -14.58
CA SER A 11 2.63 6.82 -15.24
C SER A 11 1.67 7.94 -14.81
N GLY A 12 0.37 7.64 -14.71
CA GLY A 12 -0.61 8.59 -14.19
C GLY A 12 -0.41 8.88 -12.71
N GLY A 13 -0.05 7.87 -11.91
CA GLY A 13 0.14 7.99 -10.47
C GLY A 13 1.27 8.93 -10.10
N ILE A 14 2.45 8.81 -10.73
CA ILE A 14 3.66 9.56 -10.35
C ILE A 14 3.52 11.08 -10.56
N VAL A 15 2.66 11.52 -11.49
CA VAL A 15 2.47 12.94 -11.81
C VAL A 15 1.38 13.60 -10.95
N THR A 16 0.48 12.81 -10.35
CA THR A 16 -0.73 13.32 -9.69
C THR A 16 -0.68 13.26 -8.16
N PRO A 17 -1.31 14.23 -7.46
CA PRO A 17 -1.46 14.18 -6.01
C PRO A 17 -2.23 12.95 -5.55
N PHE A 18 -1.78 12.37 -4.44
CA PHE A 18 -2.30 11.14 -3.84
C PHE A 18 -2.37 9.95 -4.82
N LYS A 19 -1.57 9.99 -5.89
CA LYS A 19 -1.61 9.02 -7.00
C LYS A 19 -3.01 8.84 -7.60
N LEU A 20 -3.85 9.88 -7.58
CA LEU A 20 -5.23 9.83 -8.10
C LEU A 20 -5.28 9.53 -9.60
N GLY A 21 -4.26 9.99 -10.34
CA GLY A 21 -4.09 9.72 -11.76
C GLY A 21 -3.95 8.25 -12.09
N GLU A 22 -3.44 7.43 -11.16
CA GLU A 22 -3.32 5.97 -11.35
C GLU A 22 -4.69 5.33 -11.59
N PHE A 23 -5.71 5.75 -10.83
CA PHE A 23 -7.06 5.17 -10.89
C PHE A 23 -7.69 5.38 -12.27
N VAL A 24 -7.57 6.59 -12.81
CA VAL A 24 -8.11 6.95 -14.13
C VAL A 24 -7.23 6.41 -15.25
N ALA A 25 -5.91 6.50 -15.11
CA ALA A 25 -4.96 6.08 -16.14
C ALA A 25 -5.03 4.57 -16.41
N ARG A 26 -5.27 3.74 -15.39
CA ARG A 26 -5.50 2.30 -15.56
C ARG A 26 -6.69 1.98 -16.49
N ALA A 27 -7.67 2.88 -16.62
CA ALA A 27 -8.82 2.67 -17.50
C ALA A 27 -8.53 2.96 -18.98
N LEU A 28 -7.53 3.81 -19.29
CA LEU A 28 -7.25 4.28 -20.66
C LEU A 28 -7.03 3.18 -21.73
N PRO A 29 -6.37 2.05 -21.46
CA PRO A 29 -6.21 0.98 -22.44
C PRO A 29 -7.38 -0.02 -22.47
N LEU A 30 -8.38 0.11 -21.58
CA LEU A 30 -9.51 -0.82 -21.46
C LEU A 30 -10.76 -0.23 -22.12
N LYS A 31 -10.92 -0.42 -23.45
CA LYS A 31 -12.04 0.16 -24.22
C LYS A 31 -13.43 -0.38 -23.82
N ASN A 32 -13.52 -1.58 -23.23
CA ASN A 32 -14.78 -2.28 -22.97
C ASN A 32 -15.21 -2.27 -21.49
N VAL A 33 -14.51 -1.53 -20.63
CA VAL A 33 -14.78 -1.48 -19.19
C VAL A 33 -14.94 -0.03 -18.78
N SER A 34 -15.91 0.28 -17.92
CA SER A 34 -16.11 1.67 -17.50
C SER A 34 -14.97 2.14 -16.60
N ILE A 35 -14.60 3.43 -16.72
CA ILE A 35 -13.55 4.05 -15.89
C ILE A 35 -13.85 3.86 -14.40
N VAL A 36 -15.13 3.93 -14.04
CA VAL A 36 -15.63 3.75 -12.67
C VAL A 36 -15.33 2.35 -12.15
N GLU A 37 -15.59 1.28 -12.93
CA GLU A 37 -15.29 -0.09 -12.50
C GLU A 37 -13.79 -0.32 -12.28
N VAL A 38 -12.95 0.22 -13.16
CA VAL A 38 -11.49 0.11 -13.03
C VAL A 38 -10.98 0.89 -11.81
N THR A 39 -11.54 2.07 -11.58
CA THR A 39 -11.24 2.90 -10.41
C THR A 39 -11.63 2.18 -9.12
N LEU A 40 -12.82 1.60 -9.07
CA LEU A 40 -13.29 0.84 -7.91
C LEU A 40 -12.43 -0.40 -7.67
N ALA A 41 -12.12 -1.18 -8.70
CA ALA A 41 -11.23 -2.33 -8.58
C ALA A 41 -9.84 -1.94 -8.04
N THR A 42 -9.30 -0.79 -8.49
CA THR A 42 -8.03 -0.25 -8.01
C THR A 42 -8.12 0.24 -6.55
N ALA A 43 -9.24 0.80 -6.14
CA ALA A 43 -9.48 1.18 -4.75
C ALA A 43 -9.54 -0.04 -3.83
N ILE A 44 -10.19 -1.13 -4.26
CA ILE A 44 -10.23 -2.40 -3.55
C ILE A 44 -8.81 -2.95 -3.37
N ASP A 45 -8.04 -3.03 -4.46
CA ASP A 45 -6.63 -3.47 -4.46
C ASP A 45 -5.76 -2.69 -3.44
N LYS A 46 -5.86 -1.36 -3.44
CA LYS A 46 -5.17 -0.51 -2.46
C LYS A 46 -5.68 -0.69 -1.03
N LEU A 47 -6.96 -0.97 -0.83
CA LEU A 47 -7.54 -1.23 0.49
C LEU A 47 -7.01 -2.54 1.08
N PHE A 48 -6.90 -3.62 0.30
CA PHE A 48 -6.26 -4.85 0.76
C PHE A 48 -4.79 -4.61 1.13
N THR A 49 -4.06 -3.85 0.30
CA THR A 49 -2.68 -3.48 0.59
C THR A 49 -2.57 -2.70 1.89
N LEU A 50 -3.45 -1.71 2.11
CA LEU A 50 -3.51 -0.93 3.34
C LEU A 50 -3.73 -1.81 4.57
N ILE A 51 -4.68 -2.76 4.52
CA ILE A 51 -4.97 -3.67 5.63
C ILE A 51 -3.74 -4.52 5.98
N VAL A 52 -3.07 -5.09 4.97
CA VAL A 52 -1.87 -5.91 5.17
C VAL A 52 -0.75 -5.09 5.79
N VAL A 53 -0.47 -3.90 5.25
CA VAL A 53 0.58 -3.00 5.77
C VAL A 53 0.26 -2.58 7.21
N CYS A 54 -0.98 -2.22 7.52
CA CYS A 54 -1.38 -1.84 8.87
C CYS A 54 -1.28 -3.01 9.86
N PHE A 55 -1.61 -4.24 9.43
CA PHE A 55 -1.52 -5.41 10.27
C PHE A 55 -0.06 -5.74 10.61
N VAL A 56 0.78 -5.94 9.57
CA VAL A 56 2.18 -6.33 9.74
C VAL A 56 2.99 -5.18 10.37
N GLY A 57 2.79 -3.97 9.89
CA GLY A 57 3.41 -2.76 10.43
C GLY A 57 3.01 -2.47 11.86
N GLY A 58 1.73 -2.68 12.22
CA GLY A 58 1.25 -2.55 13.58
C GLY A 58 1.94 -3.52 14.54
N ILE A 59 2.00 -4.81 14.21
CA ILE A 59 2.73 -5.81 15.00
C ILE A 59 4.22 -5.42 15.10
N SER A 60 4.84 -5.07 13.97
CA SER A 60 6.23 -4.63 13.90
C SER A 60 6.51 -3.44 14.83
N SER A 61 5.60 -2.47 14.90
CA SER A 61 5.71 -1.28 15.75
C SER A 61 5.54 -1.58 17.23
N LEU A 62 4.64 -2.51 17.59
CA LEU A 62 4.46 -2.95 18.98
C LEU A 62 5.71 -3.67 19.50
N LEU A 63 6.30 -4.54 18.66
CA LEU A 63 7.58 -5.18 18.97
C LEU A 63 8.70 -4.14 19.08
N PHE A 64 8.68 -3.10 18.23
CA PHE A 64 9.68 -2.02 18.28
C PHE A 64 9.63 -1.28 19.60
N ILE A 65 8.43 -0.95 20.07
CA ILE A 65 8.24 -0.29 21.37
C ILE A 65 8.76 -1.17 22.52
N HIS A 66 8.53 -2.48 22.47
CA HIS A 66 9.02 -3.39 23.49
C HIS A 66 10.55 -3.50 23.53
N PHE A 67 11.17 -3.81 22.40
CA PHE A 67 12.60 -4.09 22.34
C PHE A 67 13.47 -2.82 22.39
N TYR A 68 13.01 -1.73 21.78
CA TYR A 68 13.81 -0.49 21.70
C TYR A 68 13.59 0.42 22.92
N TYR A 69 12.35 0.60 23.36
CA TYR A 69 12.03 1.46 24.52
C TYR A 69 11.94 0.70 25.85
N SER A 70 12.25 -0.61 25.87
CA SER A 70 12.20 -1.46 27.06
C SER A 70 10.85 -1.41 27.80
N VAL A 71 9.75 -1.25 27.06
CA VAL A 71 8.39 -1.22 27.65
C VAL A 71 8.07 -2.57 28.28
N SER A 72 7.39 -2.54 29.44
CA SER A 72 7.09 -3.76 30.20
C SER A 72 6.36 -4.80 29.35
N PHE A 73 6.69 -6.06 29.60
CA PHE A 73 6.10 -7.19 28.89
C PHE A 73 4.56 -7.19 29.00
N PHE A 74 4.02 -6.88 30.19
CA PHE A 74 2.57 -6.85 30.42
C PHE A 74 1.87 -5.78 29.58
N ILE A 75 2.44 -4.56 29.49
CA ILE A 75 1.87 -3.49 28.67
C ILE A 75 1.91 -3.87 27.19
N THR A 76 3.04 -4.40 26.72
CA THR A 76 3.21 -4.84 25.34
C THR A 76 2.20 -5.92 24.98
N LEU A 77 2.03 -6.93 25.84
CA LEU A 77 1.09 -8.02 25.64
C LEU A 77 -0.36 -7.51 25.60
N SER A 78 -0.74 -6.61 26.51
CA SER A 78 -2.07 -5.98 26.50
C SER A 78 -2.32 -5.21 25.19
N LEU A 79 -1.34 -4.44 24.70
CA LEU A 79 -1.46 -3.72 23.43
C LEU A 79 -1.61 -4.67 22.24
N ILE A 80 -0.85 -5.77 22.20
CA ILE A 80 -0.98 -6.79 21.15
C ILE A 80 -2.38 -7.42 21.18
N ILE A 81 -2.90 -7.76 22.37
CA ILE A 81 -4.25 -8.34 22.50
C ILE A 81 -5.32 -7.36 21.99
N VAL A 82 -5.28 -6.10 22.41
CA VAL A 82 -6.23 -5.07 21.96
C VAL A 82 -6.14 -4.86 20.45
N PHE A 83 -4.92 -4.83 19.91
CA PHE A 83 -4.67 -4.72 18.48
C PHE A 83 -5.28 -5.89 17.70
N LEU A 84 -5.05 -7.13 18.13
CA LEU A 84 -5.59 -8.33 17.50
C LEU A 84 -7.12 -8.38 17.56
N ILE A 85 -7.73 -8.00 18.69
CA ILE A 85 -9.19 -7.90 18.83
C ILE A 85 -9.75 -6.85 17.87
N SER A 86 -9.10 -5.69 17.76
CA SER A 86 -9.52 -4.61 16.86
C SER A 86 -9.46 -5.04 15.38
N PHE A 87 -8.38 -5.74 14.99
CA PHE A 87 -8.25 -6.30 13.65
C PHE A 87 -9.24 -7.42 13.36
N TYR A 88 -9.54 -8.27 14.34
CA TYR A 88 -10.57 -9.30 14.21
C TYR A 88 -11.95 -8.67 13.99
N PHE A 89 -12.29 -7.63 14.74
CA PHE A 89 -13.53 -6.89 14.54
C PHE A 89 -13.60 -6.22 13.15
N LEU A 90 -12.50 -5.61 12.70
CA LEU A 90 -12.40 -5.05 11.35
C LEU A 90 -12.58 -6.11 10.26
N PHE A 91 -12.01 -7.30 10.44
CA PHE A 91 -12.22 -8.43 9.54
C PHE A 91 -13.69 -8.87 9.48
N LEU A 92 -14.37 -8.96 10.64
CA LEU A 92 -15.80 -9.27 10.70
C LEU A 92 -16.65 -8.20 9.99
N LEU A 93 -16.34 -6.91 10.17
CA LEU A 93 -17.03 -5.81 9.50
C LEU A 93 -16.89 -5.89 7.98
N ILE A 94 -15.67 -6.11 7.47
CA ILE A 94 -15.40 -6.21 6.03
C ILE A 94 -16.15 -7.39 5.41
N ASN A 95 -16.24 -8.51 6.12
CA ASN A 95 -16.90 -9.72 5.61
C ASN A 95 -18.43 -9.70 5.81
N ASN A 96 -18.97 -8.72 6.54
CA ASN A 96 -20.40 -8.59 6.77
C ASN A 96 -21.07 -7.85 5.61
N LYS A 97 -21.89 -8.57 4.83
CA LYS A 97 -22.65 -8.00 3.70
C LYS A 97 -23.54 -6.84 4.12
N LYS A 98 -24.19 -6.93 5.30
CA LYS A 98 -25.06 -5.88 5.81
C LYS A 98 -24.32 -4.57 6.03
N PHE A 99 -23.06 -4.62 6.45
CA PHE A 99 -22.25 -3.41 6.63
C PHE A 99 -22.08 -2.65 5.31
N TRP A 100 -21.82 -3.38 4.21
CA TRP A 100 -21.69 -2.77 2.89
C TRP A 100 -23.02 -2.27 2.32
N ASP A 101 -24.09 -3.04 2.48
CA ASP A 101 -25.40 -2.73 1.88
C ASP A 101 -26.18 -1.67 2.69
N GLU A 102 -26.16 -1.72 4.02
CA GLU A 102 -26.95 -0.82 4.87
C GLU A 102 -26.16 0.44 5.26
N ILE A 103 -24.86 0.34 5.56
CA ILE A 103 -24.11 1.49 6.08
C ILE A 103 -23.38 2.21 4.96
N VAL A 104 -22.64 1.48 4.13
CA VAL A 104 -21.81 2.09 3.09
C VAL A 104 -22.67 2.57 1.93
N TYR A 105 -23.52 1.71 1.36
CA TYR A 105 -24.37 2.06 0.22
C TYR A 105 -25.42 3.13 0.58
N GLU A 106 -26.14 2.99 1.70
CA GLU A 106 -27.20 3.94 2.07
C GLU A 106 -26.64 5.34 2.37
N LYS A 107 -25.50 5.45 3.07
CA LYS A 107 -24.90 6.76 3.36
C LYS A 107 -24.27 7.39 2.14
N LEU A 108 -23.61 6.59 1.28
CA LEU A 108 -23.00 7.12 0.07
C LEU A 108 -24.07 7.51 -0.96
N SER A 109 -25.21 6.81 -1.03
CA SER A 109 -26.27 7.10 -2.01
C SER A 109 -26.98 8.42 -1.73
N GLN A 110 -26.89 8.95 -0.51
CA GLN A 110 -27.34 10.30 -0.17
C GLN A 110 -26.55 11.40 -0.89
N ILE A 111 -25.36 11.08 -1.43
CA ILE A 111 -24.54 12.01 -2.22
C ILE A 111 -24.94 11.88 -3.70
N LYS A 112 -25.70 12.86 -4.22
CA LYS A 112 -26.26 12.90 -5.59
C LYS A 112 -25.25 12.59 -6.71
N PHE A 113 -23.98 12.98 -6.54
CA PHE A 113 -22.90 12.70 -7.52
C PHE A 113 -22.52 11.21 -7.56
N LEU A 114 -22.60 10.53 -6.42
CA LEU A 114 -22.18 9.15 -6.28
C LEU A 114 -23.33 8.17 -6.51
N GLU A 115 -24.59 8.56 -6.34
CA GLU A 115 -25.78 7.71 -6.53
C GLU A 115 -25.77 6.93 -7.86
N LYS A 116 -25.41 7.61 -8.97
CA LYS A 116 -25.32 7.01 -10.32
C LYS A 116 -24.21 5.96 -10.46
N HIS A 117 -23.20 6.01 -9.60
CA HIS A 117 -22.00 5.15 -9.64
C HIS A 117 -21.94 4.13 -8.50
N ILE A 118 -22.74 4.33 -7.44
CA ILE A 118 -22.83 3.52 -6.23
C ILE A 118 -23.52 2.18 -6.46
N SER A 119 -24.42 2.05 -7.44
CA SER A 119 -24.98 0.74 -7.83
C SER A 119 -23.90 -0.28 -8.18
N LYS A 120 -22.74 0.19 -8.66
CA LYS A 120 -21.55 -0.64 -8.94
C LYS A 120 -20.70 -0.94 -7.70
N PHE A 121 -20.83 -0.20 -6.59
CA PHE A 121 -20.19 -0.56 -5.31
C PHE A 121 -20.76 -1.85 -4.71
N SER A 122 -21.94 -2.31 -5.14
CA SER A 122 -22.44 -3.65 -4.80
C SER A 122 -21.50 -4.78 -5.24
N LEU A 123 -20.51 -4.50 -6.11
CA LEU A 123 -19.43 -5.43 -6.46
C LEU A 123 -18.53 -5.79 -5.27
N LEU A 124 -18.31 -4.87 -4.31
CA LEU A 124 -17.54 -5.11 -3.08
C LEU A 124 -18.25 -6.12 -2.16
N GLY A 125 -19.56 -5.94 -1.94
CA GLY A 125 -20.39 -6.87 -1.16
C GLY A 125 -20.62 -8.23 -1.85
N LYS A 126 -20.30 -8.32 -3.15
CA LYS A 126 -20.40 -9.54 -3.98
C LYS A 126 -19.06 -10.25 -4.21
N LEU A 127 -17.96 -9.76 -3.63
CA LEU A 127 -16.69 -10.48 -3.71
C LEU A 127 -16.87 -11.86 -3.07
N SER A 128 -16.70 -12.91 -3.88
CA SER A 128 -16.77 -14.27 -3.35
C SER A 128 -15.66 -14.45 -2.30
N PRO A 129 -15.91 -15.20 -1.21
CA PRO A 129 -14.88 -15.47 -0.19
C PRO A 129 -13.57 -15.99 -0.79
N LYS A 130 -13.66 -16.78 -1.86
CA LYS A 130 -12.51 -17.28 -2.62
C LYS A 130 -11.67 -16.15 -3.22
N VAL A 131 -12.30 -15.17 -3.86
CA VAL A 131 -11.61 -14.02 -4.46
C VAL A 131 -10.97 -13.16 -3.37
N THR A 132 -11.67 -12.92 -2.26
CA THR A 132 -11.12 -12.20 -1.09
C THR A 132 -9.83 -12.86 -0.58
N TRP A 133 -9.83 -14.18 -0.38
CA TRP A 133 -8.64 -14.91 0.06
C TRP A 133 -7.49 -14.87 -0.96
N GLN A 134 -7.80 -15.00 -2.26
CA GLN A 134 -6.80 -14.89 -3.32
C GLN A 134 -6.16 -13.50 -3.36
N LEU A 135 -6.96 -12.43 -3.24
CA LEU A 135 -6.48 -11.06 -3.21
C LEU A 135 -5.59 -10.81 -1.99
N THR A 136 -6.02 -11.24 -0.80
CA THR A 136 -5.20 -11.11 0.43
C THR A 136 -3.87 -11.82 0.27
N PHE A 137 -3.85 -13.04 -0.28
CA PHE A 137 -2.62 -13.80 -0.45
C PHE A 137 -1.68 -13.15 -1.48
N ILE A 138 -2.20 -12.70 -2.62
CA ILE A 138 -1.40 -11.99 -3.63
C ILE A 138 -0.84 -10.68 -3.05
N THR A 139 -1.65 -9.95 -2.29
CA THR A 139 -1.24 -8.71 -1.62
C THR A 139 -0.13 -8.98 -0.59
N LEU A 140 -0.22 -10.08 0.16
CA LEU A 140 0.82 -10.48 1.10
C LEU A 140 2.14 -10.80 0.38
N LEU A 141 2.10 -11.52 -0.74
CA LEU A 141 3.29 -11.79 -1.54
C LEU A 141 3.89 -10.51 -2.13
N TYR A 142 3.04 -9.60 -2.62
CA TYR A 142 3.47 -8.29 -3.10
C TYR A 142 4.17 -7.49 -1.99
N TYR A 143 3.57 -7.45 -0.79
CA TYR A 143 4.15 -6.81 0.38
C TYR A 143 5.49 -7.42 0.78
N LEU A 144 5.57 -8.75 0.86
CA LEU A 144 6.81 -9.48 1.17
C LEU A 144 7.92 -9.21 0.14
N THR A 145 7.55 -9.10 -1.13
CA THR A 145 8.51 -8.73 -2.18
C THR A 145 9.08 -7.34 -1.92
N PHE A 146 8.21 -6.37 -1.62
CA PHE A 146 8.63 -4.99 -1.37
C PHE A 146 9.51 -4.86 -0.10
N THR A 147 9.13 -5.52 1.00
CA THR A 147 9.94 -5.52 2.25
C THR A 147 11.27 -6.22 2.05
N THR A 148 11.30 -7.34 1.33
CA THR A 148 12.54 -8.08 1.03
C THR A 148 13.48 -7.27 0.14
N GLN A 149 12.95 -6.60 -0.89
CA GLN A 149 13.76 -5.72 -1.73
C GLN A 149 14.39 -4.59 -0.91
N MET A 150 13.63 -3.94 -0.02
CA MET A 150 14.19 -2.93 0.89
C MET A 150 15.29 -3.52 1.78
N ALA A 151 15.06 -4.68 2.38
CA ALA A 151 16.03 -5.32 3.26
C ALA A 151 17.34 -5.71 2.53
N LEU A 152 17.23 -6.19 1.28
CA LEU A 152 18.39 -6.50 0.44
C LEU A 152 19.18 -5.24 0.05
N LEU A 153 18.49 -4.15 -0.27
CA LEU A 153 19.13 -2.87 -0.56
C LEU A 153 19.85 -2.32 0.67
N LEU A 154 19.23 -2.39 1.85
CA LEU A 154 19.88 -2.03 3.12
C LEU A 154 21.12 -2.87 3.38
N ALA A 155 21.04 -4.19 3.21
CA ALA A 155 22.20 -5.08 3.34
C ALA A 155 23.33 -4.71 2.38
N ALA A 156 23.00 -4.39 1.13
CA ALA A 156 23.97 -3.99 0.11
C ALA A 156 24.68 -2.67 0.48
N PHE A 157 23.94 -1.64 0.94
CA PHE A 157 24.54 -0.36 1.29
C PHE A 157 25.26 -0.37 2.65
N LEU A 158 24.83 -1.19 3.59
CA LEU A 158 25.47 -1.32 4.91
C LEU A 158 26.66 -2.27 4.91
N HIS A 159 26.83 -3.09 3.87
CA HIS A 159 27.88 -4.10 3.77
C HIS A 159 27.87 -5.10 4.94
N GLN A 160 26.68 -5.33 5.52
CA GLN A 160 26.45 -6.20 6.66
C GLN A 160 25.28 -7.13 6.36
N TYR A 161 25.34 -8.34 6.89
CA TYR A 161 24.31 -9.36 6.66
C TYR A 161 23.42 -9.51 7.90
N ASP A 162 22.50 -8.57 8.07
CA ASP A 162 21.50 -8.59 9.14
C ASP A 162 20.08 -8.42 8.58
N LEU A 163 19.69 -9.39 7.75
CA LEU A 163 18.43 -9.35 7.02
C LEU A 163 17.21 -9.30 7.94
N ILE A 164 17.26 -9.88 9.13
CA ILE A 164 16.13 -9.89 10.07
C ILE A 164 15.88 -8.45 10.54
N ASN A 165 16.91 -7.74 10.99
CA ASN A 165 16.77 -6.35 11.41
C ASN A 165 16.40 -5.44 10.23
N TYR A 166 16.93 -5.68 9.03
CA TYR A 166 16.56 -4.88 7.86
C TYR A 166 15.14 -5.13 7.39
N LEU A 167 14.63 -6.36 7.47
CA LEU A 167 13.21 -6.65 7.25
C LEU A 167 12.35 -5.91 8.27
N TRP A 168 12.76 -5.91 9.54
CA TRP A 168 12.04 -5.20 10.58
C TRP A 168 11.99 -3.68 10.33
N ILE A 169 13.13 -3.05 10.02
CA ILE A 169 13.21 -1.64 9.59
C ILE A 169 12.30 -1.39 8.40
N SER A 170 12.34 -2.27 7.39
CA SER A 170 11.51 -2.14 6.19
C SER A 170 10.02 -2.10 6.52
N ASN A 171 9.56 -2.98 7.42
CA ASN A 171 8.16 -2.99 7.87
C ASN A 171 7.79 -1.67 8.57
N LEU A 172 8.64 -1.15 9.46
CA LEU A 172 8.43 0.13 10.15
C LEU A 172 8.37 1.32 9.20
N VAL A 173 9.28 1.35 8.22
CA VAL A 173 9.37 2.39 7.19
C VAL A 173 8.11 2.42 6.33
N ILE A 174 7.67 1.26 5.82
CA ILE A 174 6.47 1.16 4.96
C ILE A 174 5.21 1.52 5.75
N PHE A 175 5.15 1.10 7.01
CA PHE A 175 4.03 1.44 7.90
C PHE A 175 3.96 2.95 8.15
N SER A 176 5.09 3.59 8.47
CA SER A 176 5.19 5.04 8.65
C SER A 176 4.74 5.81 7.40
N GLN A 177 5.19 5.37 6.21
CA GLN A 177 4.78 5.97 4.94
C GLN A 177 3.28 5.86 4.67
N THR A 178 2.62 4.85 5.24
CA THR A 178 1.19 4.60 5.04
C THR A 178 0.32 5.46 5.96
N ILE A 179 0.80 5.75 7.17
CA ILE A 179 0.08 6.60 8.13
C ILE A 179 0.20 8.08 7.75
N ILE A 180 1.36 8.51 7.24
CA ILE A 180 1.60 9.91 6.90
C ILE A 180 0.91 10.22 5.56
N PRO A 181 -0.06 11.16 5.51
CA PRO A 181 -0.74 11.50 4.27
C PRO A 181 0.24 12.08 3.25
N GLN A 182 0.19 11.50 2.05
CA GLN A 182 1.16 11.70 0.98
C GLN A 182 0.68 12.75 -0.03
N VAL A 183 1.21 13.98 0.02
CA VAL A 183 1.07 14.96 -1.09
C VAL A 183 2.26 14.75 -2.05
N THR A 184 2.06 14.72 -3.37
CA THR A 184 2.99 14.15 -4.38
C THR A 184 4.47 14.49 -4.19
N ILE A 185 4.79 15.76 -3.93
CA ILE A 185 6.17 16.23 -3.79
C ILE A 185 6.75 15.86 -2.41
N ALA A 186 5.90 15.80 -1.39
CA ALA A 186 6.26 15.35 -0.05
C ALA A 186 6.46 13.82 0.03
N GLU A 187 5.94 13.04 -0.93
CA GLU A 187 6.11 11.57 -0.93
C GLU A 187 7.58 11.12 -0.97
N LEU A 188 8.41 11.86 -1.70
CA LEU A 188 9.85 11.64 -1.84
C LEU A 188 10.66 12.23 -0.67
N GLY A 189 9.99 12.93 0.25
CA GLY A 189 10.57 13.36 1.53
C GLY A 189 10.17 12.42 2.67
N ILE A 190 8.93 11.93 2.66
CA ILE A 190 8.38 11.06 3.72
C ILE A 190 9.06 9.69 3.71
N ARG A 191 9.26 9.09 2.54
CA ARG A 191 9.86 7.75 2.41
C ARG A 191 11.32 7.73 2.84
N GLU A 192 12.07 8.69 2.36
CA GLU A 192 13.48 8.90 2.59
C GLU A 192 13.70 9.34 4.04
N GLY A 193 12.89 10.28 4.52
CA GLY A 193 12.90 10.75 5.90
C GLY A 193 12.56 9.67 6.91
N SER A 194 11.53 8.84 6.66
CA SER A 194 11.19 7.74 7.57
C SER A 194 12.29 6.67 7.61
N THR A 195 12.90 6.37 6.47
CA THR A 195 14.04 5.45 6.40
C THR A 195 15.24 6.00 7.17
N VAL A 196 15.62 7.26 6.93
CA VAL A 196 16.70 7.93 7.66
C VAL A 196 16.44 7.97 9.16
N PHE A 197 15.19 8.23 9.57
CA PHE A 197 14.80 8.25 10.97
C PHE A 197 15.04 6.90 11.66
N PHE A 198 14.49 5.81 11.14
CA PHE A 198 14.66 4.48 11.75
C PHE A 198 16.09 3.99 11.69
N MET A 199 16.83 4.32 10.63
CA MET A 199 18.26 3.99 10.51
C MET A 199 19.09 4.68 11.58
N ASN A 200 18.93 6.00 11.76
CA ASN A 200 19.62 6.75 12.82
C ASN A 200 19.24 6.25 14.21
N LEU A 201 17.96 5.95 14.42
CA LEU A 201 17.46 5.46 15.70
C LEU A 201 18.12 4.12 16.10
N LEU A 202 18.42 3.27 15.11
CA LEU A 202 19.10 1.99 15.32
C LEU A 202 20.64 2.08 15.21
N GLY A 203 21.21 3.30 15.14
CA GLY A 203 22.65 3.51 15.06
C GLY A 203 23.29 3.11 13.72
N LEU A 204 22.48 3.01 12.66
CA LEU A 204 22.92 2.65 11.31
C LEU A 204 23.12 3.91 10.44
N SER A 205 23.80 3.74 9.30
CA SER A 205 24.07 4.83 8.37
C SER A 205 22.79 5.39 7.74
N ALA A 206 22.46 6.66 8.05
CA ALA A 206 21.40 7.40 7.39
C ALA A 206 21.55 7.45 5.86
N ALA A 207 22.78 7.61 5.37
CA ALA A 207 23.08 7.65 3.95
C ALA A 207 22.74 6.31 3.26
N ALA A 208 23.03 5.18 3.92
CA ALA A 208 22.64 3.86 3.42
C ALA A 208 21.12 3.72 3.32
N GLY A 209 20.39 4.17 4.34
CA GLY A 209 18.92 4.20 4.35
C GLY A 209 18.33 5.05 3.22
N PHE A 210 18.83 6.28 3.07
CA PHE A 210 18.41 7.20 2.02
C PHE A 210 18.61 6.59 0.62
N ASN A 211 19.80 6.05 0.36
CA ASN A 211 20.12 5.42 -0.93
C ASN A 211 19.27 4.19 -1.22
N ALA A 212 19.03 3.34 -0.21
CA ALA A 212 18.14 2.18 -0.33
C ALA A 212 16.71 2.60 -0.68
N ALA A 213 16.18 3.61 0.00
CA ALA A 213 14.82 4.11 -0.21
C ALA A 213 14.60 4.70 -1.61
N ILE A 214 15.56 5.51 -2.09
CA ILE A 214 15.53 6.08 -3.45
C ILE A 214 15.64 4.98 -4.50
N LEU A 215 16.57 4.05 -4.34
CA LEU A 215 16.76 2.99 -5.32
C LEU A 215 15.51 2.08 -5.40
N LEU A 216 14.88 1.79 -4.26
CA LEU A 216 13.62 1.06 -4.23
C LEU A 216 12.50 1.83 -4.94
N PHE A 217 12.41 3.15 -4.74
CA PHE A 217 11.47 4.01 -5.46
C PHE A 217 11.70 3.98 -6.97
N VAL A 218 12.95 4.03 -7.41
CA VAL A 218 13.31 3.94 -8.82
C VAL A 218 12.86 2.61 -9.42
N ILE A 219 13.18 1.51 -8.76
CA ILE A 219 12.84 0.15 -9.23
C ILE A 219 11.33 -0.05 -9.30
N ASN A 220 10.61 0.33 -8.24
CA ASN A 220 9.19 -0.04 -8.08
C ASN A 220 8.20 0.99 -8.65
N LEU A 221 8.62 2.25 -8.87
CA LEU A 221 7.74 3.27 -9.41
C LEU A 221 8.28 3.93 -10.67
N VAL A 222 9.52 4.47 -10.64
CA VAL A 222 10.03 5.28 -11.76
C VAL A 222 10.19 4.44 -13.03
N LEU A 223 10.86 3.29 -12.96
CA LEU A 223 11.05 2.42 -14.12
C LEU A 223 9.72 1.96 -14.74
N PRO A 224 8.74 1.45 -13.96
CA PRO A 224 7.41 1.17 -14.48
C PRO A 224 6.69 2.37 -15.10
N SER A 225 6.79 3.57 -14.49
CA SER A 225 6.17 4.78 -15.02
C SER A 225 6.79 5.23 -16.35
N ILE A 226 8.11 5.08 -16.53
CA ILE A 226 8.77 5.38 -17.82
C ILE A 226 8.27 4.41 -18.89
N ALA A 227 8.24 3.10 -18.58
CA ALA A 227 7.72 2.09 -19.50
C ALA A 227 6.25 2.35 -19.88
N GLY A 228 5.43 2.75 -18.90
CA GLY A 228 4.03 3.11 -19.15
C GLY A 228 3.87 4.33 -20.05
N THR A 229 4.70 5.35 -19.87
CA THR A 229 4.68 6.56 -20.72
C THR A 229 4.99 6.21 -22.17
N PHE A 230 6.00 5.37 -22.42
CA PHE A 230 6.30 4.87 -23.77
C PHE A 230 5.11 4.12 -24.40
N LEU A 231 4.39 3.32 -23.60
CA LEU A 231 3.20 2.60 -24.05
C LEU A 231 1.99 3.51 -24.37
N ILE A 232 1.93 4.71 -23.78
CA ILE A 232 0.94 5.76 -24.12
C ILE A 232 1.29 6.38 -25.46
N ILE A 233 2.54 6.81 -25.63
CA ILE A 233 3.01 7.52 -26.84
C ILE A 233 2.82 6.62 -28.07
N ASN A 234 3.24 5.36 -28.01
CA ASN A 234 3.09 4.44 -29.14
C ASN A 234 1.62 4.15 -29.49
N LYS A 235 0.68 4.25 -28.53
CA LYS A 235 -0.75 4.07 -28.80
C LYS A 235 -1.35 5.22 -29.62
N ASN A 236 -0.77 6.42 -29.54
CA ASN A 236 -1.25 7.57 -30.30
C ASN A 236 -0.71 7.61 -31.74
N ASN A 237 0.26 6.74 -32.07
CA ASN A 237 0.87 6.63 -33.39
C ASN A 237 0.28 5.49 -34.24
N ASP A 238 -0.65 4.68 -33.68
CA ASP A 238 -1.42 3.62 -34.35
C ASP A 238 -2.91 4.04 -34.47
#